data_AF-A0A2V5NVP8-F1
#
_entry.id   AF-A0A2V5NVP8-F1
#
_cell.length_a   1.000
_cell.length_b   1.000
_cell.length_c   1.000
_cell.angle_alpha   90.00
_cell.angle_beta   90.00
_cell.angle_gamma   90.00
#
_symmetry.space_group_name_H-M   'P 1'
#
loop_
_entity.id
_entity.type
_entity.pdbx_description
1 polymer ?
#
loop_
_entity_poly.entity_id
_entity_poly.type
_entity_poly.pdbx_seq_one_letter_code
_entity_poly.pdbx_strand_id
1 'polypeptide(L)'
;MKKLIMPSYVVALLLLLVLGGCEKKSGDAVVVGKDYVAAMKQGEEVKDERATNHEQWIVEVRMLDNSRAISVLADRGQWERLRENDRVKVAYRTGKYTGTIWDAEIK
;
A
#
# COMPACT_ATOMS: atom_id res chain seq x y z
N MET A 1 2.68 -29.37 -40.02
CA MET A 1 2.79 -28.68 -38.71
C MET A 1 2.52 -27.19 -38.92
N LYS A 2 1.33 -26.70 -38.52
CA LYS A 2 0.95 -25.28 -38.71
C LYS A 2 1.60 -24.45 -37.59
N LYS A 3 2.51 -23.54 -37.94
CA LYS A 3 3.11 -22.60 -36.98
C LYS A 3 2.02 -21.63 -36.52
N LEU A 4 1.67 -21.70 -35.23
CA LEU A 4 0.81 -20.70 -34.58
C LEU A 4 1.64 -19.42 -34.43
N ILE A 5 1.58 -18.56 -35.43
CA ILE A 5 2.12 -17.20 -35.35
C ILE A 5 1.09 -16.40 -34.58
N MET A 6 1.29 -16.23 -33.27
CA MET A 6 0.45 -15.31 -32.50
C MET A 6 0.67 -13.89 -33.05
N PRO A 7 -0.40 -13.19 -33.49
CA PRO A 7 -0.27 -11.84 -33.99
C PRO A 7 0.27 -10.94 -32.87
N SER A 8 1.27 -10.11 -33.20
CA SER A 8 1.92 -9.15 -32.29
C SER A 8 0.91 -8.35 -31.43
N TYR A 9 -0.25 -8.01 -32.00
CA TYR A 9 -1.33 -7.32 -31.31
C TYR A 9 -1.88 -8.08 -30.09
N VAL A 10 -1.94 -9.42 -30.14
CA VAL A 10 -2.43 -10.24 -29.02
C VAL A 10 -1.45 -10.19 -27.85
N VAL A 11 -0.14 -10.17 -28.14
CA VAL A 11 0.91 -10.03 -27.12
C VAL A 11 0.87 -8.64 -26.50
N ALA A 12 0.71 -7.59 -27.32
CA ALA A 12 0.55 -6.22 -26.84
C ALA A 12 -0.70 -6.06 -25.96
N LEU A 13 -1.83 -6.67 -26.34
CA LEU A 13 -3.07 -6.63 -25.56
C LEU A 13 -2.91 -7.34 -24.20
N LEU A 14 -2.21 -8.47 -24.18
CA LEU A 14 -1.89 -9.20 -22.95
C LEU A 14 -0.99 -8.36 -22.03
N LEU A 15 0.03 -7.70 -22.57
CA LEU A 15 0.90 -6.82 -21.79
C LEU A 15 0.14 -5.63 -21.19
N LEU A 16 -0.80 -5.04 -21.94
CA LEU A 16 -1.64 -3.94 -21.45
C LEU A 16 -2.59 -4.37 -20.33
N LEU A 17 -3.16 -5.58 -20.41
CA LEU A 17 -4.00 -6.14 -19.34
C LEU A 17 -3.21 -6.43 -18.07
N VAL A 18 -1.93 -6.84 -18.20
CA VAL A 18 -1.04 -7.09 -17.05
C VAL A 18 -0.63 -5.80 -16.33
N LEU A 19 -0.44 -4.70 -17.07
CA LEU A 19 -0.02 -3.41 -16.49
C LEU A 19 -1.15 -2.65 -15.77
N GLY A 20 -2.41 -2.96 -16.06
CA GLY A 20 -3.59 -2.31 -15.46
C GLY A 20 -4.08 -2.93 -14.13
N GLY A 21 -3.19 -3.53 -13.34
CA GLY A 21 -3.57 -4.43 -12.23
C GLY A 21 -4.09 -3.80 -10.94
N CYS A 22 -4.02 -2.48 -10.76
CA CYS A 22 -4.43 -1.80 -9.52
C CYS A 22 -5.57 -0.81 -9.73
N GLU A 23 -6.54 -0.84 -8.84
CA GLU A 23 -7.65 0.10 -8.75
C GLU A 23 -7.44 1.03 -7.54
N LYS A 24 -7.64 2.34 -7.73
CA LYS A 24 -7.59 3.32 -6.63
C LYS A 24 -8.98 3.43 -5.99
N LYS A 25 -9.05 3.24 -4.69
CA LYS A 25 -10.26 3.35 -3.86
C LYS A 25 -10.05 4.41 -2.78
N SER A 26 -11.14 4.85 -2.17
CA SER A 26 -11.09 5.68 -0.97
C SER A 26 -12.29 5.42 -0.08
N GLY A 27 -12.12 5.55 1.23
CA GLY A 27 -13.19 5.36 2.20
C GLY A 27 -12.88 6.01 3.54
N ASP A 28 -13.90 6.07 4.40
CA ASP A 28 -13.77 6.51 5.77
C ASP A 28 -13.17 5.40 6.64
N ALA A 29 -12.25 5.78 7.51
CA ALA A 29 -11.59 4.90 8.45
C ALA A 29 -11.47 5.56 9.82
N VAL A 30 -11.20 4.76 10.84
CA VAL A 30 -10.89 5.23 12.19
C VAL A 30 -9.45 4.84 12.53
N VAL A 31 -8.69 5.78 13.09
CA VAL A 31 -7.35 5.49 13.62
C VAL A 31 -7.49 4.57 14.81
N VAL A 32 -6.85 3.40 14.76
CA VAL A 32 -6.89 2.41 15.85
C VAL A 32 -5.56 2.31 16.58
N GLY A 33 -4.48 2.79 15.97
CA GLY A 33 -3.17 2.72 16.57
C GLY A 33 -2.13 3.49 15.77
N LYS A 34 -0.96 3.62 16.37
CA LYS A 34 0.18 4.32 15.80
C LYS A 34 1.45 3.56 16.15
N ASP A 35 2.31 3.38 15.17
CA ASP A 35 3.58 2.69 15.31
C ASP A 35 4.72 3.54 14.72
N TYR A 36 5.93 3.29 15.18
CA TYR A 36 7.14 3.98 14.77
C TYR A 36 8.29 3.00 14.61
N VAL A 37 8.85 2.96 13.40
CA VAL A 37 10.05 2.20 13.10
C VAL A 37 11.20 3.19 12.96
N ALA A 38 12.13 3.16 13.91
CA ALA A 38 13.34 3.95 13.84
C ALA A 38 14.25 3.48 12.69
N ALA A 39 15.00 4.39 12.10
CA ALA A 39 16.09 4.02 11.21
C ALA A 39 17.11 3.16 11.97
N MET A 40 17.69 2.19 11.26
CA MET A 40 18.72 1.34 11.83
C MET A 40 19.97 2.17 12.10
N LYS A 41 20.71 1.87 13.18
CA LYS A 41 21.96 2.59 13.44
C LYS A 41 23.04 2.10 12.47
N GLN A 42 23.89 3.01 11.98
CA GLN A 42 25.04 2.64 11.16
C GLN A 42 25.90 1.59 11.88
N GLY A 43 26.03 0.40 11.28
CA GLY A 43 26.80 -0.71 11.83
C GLY A 43 25.98 -1.96 12.17
N GLU A 44 24.64 -1.90 12.14
CA GLU A 44 23.80 -3.09 12.21
C GLU A 44 23.64 -3.71 10.81
N GLU A 45 23.90 -5.02 10.70
CA GLU A 45 23.80 -5.76 9.44
C GLU A 45 22.33 -5.86 9.02
N VAL A 46 22.00 -5.28 7.87
CA VAL A 46 20.67 -5.39 7.27
C VAL A 46 20.46 -6.83 6.84
N LYS A 47 19.65 -7.58 7.61
CA LYS A 47 19.38 -9.01 7.33
C LYS A 47 18.63 -9.26 6.01
N ASP A 48 17.88 -8.29 5.52
CA ASP A 48 17.19 -8.35 4.23
C ASP A 48 17.48 -7.06 3.45
N GLU A 49 18.25 -7.14 2.36
CA GLU A 49 18.60 -5.99 1.51
C GLU A 49 17.38 -5.24 0.95
N ARG A 50 16.19 -5.88 0.92
CA ARG A 50 14.94 -5.24 0.50
C ARG A 50 14.28 -4.42 1.61
N ALA A 51 14.72 -4.54 2.86
CA ALA A 51 14.17 -3.78 3.98
C ALA A 51 14.69 -2.34 3.94
N THR A 52 13.76 -1.38 3.85
CA THR A 52 14.09 0.04 3.85
C THR A 52 14.65 0.45 5.22
N ASN A 53 15.90 0.91 5.26
CA ASN A 53 16.59 1.34 6.50
C ASN A 53 16.14 2.73 7.04
N HIS A 54 15.03 3.27 6.55
CA HIS A 54 14.65 4.67 6.83
C HIS A 54 13.61 4.72 7.94
N GLU A 55 13.55 5.84 8.67
CA GLU A 55 12.51 6.07 9.68
C GLU A 55 11.11 6.00 9.05
N GLN A 56 10.19 5.28 9.70
CA GLN A 56 8.81 5.13 9.25
C GLN A 56 7.84 5.51 10.35
N TRP A 57 6.87 6.36 10.01
CA TRP A 57 5.76 6.76 10.86
C TRP A 57 4.51 6.07 10.34
N ILE A 58 4.00 5.09 11.09
CA ILE A 58 2.93 4.21 10.64
C ILE A 58 1.67 4.53 11.43
N VAL A 59 0.56 4.75 10.73
CA VAL A 59 -0.77 4.89 11.33
C VAL A 59 -1.57 3.65 10.98
N GLU A 60 -2.07 2.95 12.00
CA GLU A 60 -2.99 1.85 11.80
C GLU A 60 -4.42 2.39 11.78
N VAL A 61 -5.14 2.11 10.69
CA VAL A 61 -6.51 2.57 10.49
C VAL A 61 -7.41 1.38 10.20
N ARG A 62 -8.61 1.41 10.78
CA ARG A 62 -9.67 0.44 10.50
C ARG A 62 -10.71 1.06 9.59
N MET A 63 -10.91 0.49 8.40
CA MET A 63 -11.90 0.99 7.46
C MET A 63 -13.31 0.73 7.99
N LEU A 64 -14.20 1.72 7.86
CA LEU A 64 -15.56 1.64 8.41
C LEU A 64 -16.49 0.77 7.55
N ASP A 65 -16.17 0.58 6.28
CA ASP A 65 -16.98 -0.19 5.32
C ASP A 65 -16.90 -1.70 5.55
N ASN A 66 -15.69 -2.22 5.82
CA ASN A 66 -15.41 -3.65 5.88
C ASN A 66 -14.59 -4.06 7.12
N SER A 67 -14.34 -3.13 8.04
CA SER A 67 -13.59 -3.36 9.28
C SER A 67 -12.16 -3.87 9.10
N ARG A 68 -11.59 -3.85 7.89
CA ARG A 68 -10.18 -4.22 7.66
C ARG A 68 -9.28 -3.17 8.28
N ALA A 69 -8.31 -3.62 9.07
CA ALA A 69 -7.20 -2.81 9.51
C ALA A 69 -6.12 -2.78 8.43
N ILE A 70 -5.56 -1.59 8.18
CA ILE A 70 -4.43 -1.39 7.27
C ILE A 70 -3.43 -0.45 7.92
N SER A 71 -2.14 -0.70 7.66
CA SER A 71 -1.05 0.17 8.07
C SER A 71 -0.78 1.17 6.96
N VAL A 72 -0.81 2.46 7.29
CA VAL A 72 -0.60 3.55 6.35
C VAL A 72 0.65 4.32 6.76
N LEU A 73 1.56 4.52 5.81
CA LEU A 73 2.72 5.40 6.02
C LEU A 73 2.23 6.85 6.01
N ALA A 74 2.63 7.59 7.04
CA ALA A 74 2.33 9.00 7.19
C ALA A 74 3.64 9.79 7.28
N ASP A 75 3.57 11.09 7.02
CA ASP A 75 4.64 11.98 7.46
C ASP A 75 4.58 12.14 9.00
N ARG A 76 5.72 12.53 9.58
CA ARG A 76 5.83 12.74 11.03
C ARG A 76 4.78 13.72 11.57
N GLY A 77 4.51 14.81 10.86
CA GLY A 77 3.59 15.84 11.31
C GLY A 77 2.14 15.35 11.34
N GLN A 78 1.72 14.63 10.30
CA GLN A 78 0.42 13.95 10.25
C GLN A 78 0.32 12.88 11.34
N TRP A 79 1.34 12.05 11.51
CA TRP A 79 1.40 11.04 12.57
C TRP A 79 1.24 11.67 13.95
N GLU A 80 2.02 12.69 14.29
CA GLU A 80 1.98 13.37 15.60
C GLU A 80 0.62 14.02 15.90
N ARG A 81 -0.09 14.51 14.88
CA ARG A 81 -1.40 15.13 15.03
C ARG A 81 -2.52 14.12 15.27
N LEU A 82 -2.49 12.99 14.59
CA LEU A 82 -3.53 11.97 14.69
C LEU A 82 -3.57 11.33 16.09
N ARG A 83 -4.80 11.06 16.55
CA ARG A 83 -5.13 10.39 17.80
C ARG A 83 -5.94 9.13 17.51
N GLU A 84 -5.87 8.16 18.43
CA GLU A 84 -6.75 6.99 18.37
C GLU A 84 -8.22 7.43 18.44
N ASN A 85 -9.07 6.72 17.69
CA ASN A 85 -10.47 7.04 17.43
C ASN A 85 -10.75 8.25 16.52
N ASP A 86 -9.72 8.92 15.99
CA ASP A 86 -9.93 9.94 14.96
C ASP A 86 -10.50 9.32 13.69
N ARG A 87 -11.52 9.97 13.11
CA ARG A 87 -12.04 9.60 11.79
C ARG A 87 -11.22 10.28 10.71
N VAL A 88 -10.73 9.49 9.77
CA VAL A 88 -9.88 9.94 8.66
C VAL A 88 -10.39 9.38 7.34
N LYS A 89 -10.05 10.05 6.25
CA LYS A 89 -10.32 9.53 4.91
C LYS A 89 -9.04 8.90 4.37
N VAL A 90 -9.13 7.65 3.96
CA VAL A 90 -7.98 6.90 3.44
C VAL A 90 -8.20 6.65 1.97
N ALA A 91 -7.18 6.91 1.16
CA ALA A 91 -7.13 6.46 -0.23
C ALA A 91 -6.13 5.31 -0.33
N TYR A 92 -6.47 4.26 -1.07
CA TYR A 92 -5.64 3.07 -1.18
C TYR A 92 -5.71 2.47 -2.59
N ARG A 93 -4.66 1.76 -2.98
CA ARG A 93 -4.60 0.99 -4.23
C ARG A 93 -4.78 -0.47 -3.93
N THR A 94 -5.76 -1.08 -4.57
CA THR A 94 -6.06 -2.50 -4.44
C THR A 94 -5.80 -3.23 -5.75
N GLY A 95 -5.17 -4.39 -5.68
CA GLY A 95 -5.04 -5.31 -6.81
C GLY A 95 -6.45 -5.73 -7.27
N LYS A 96 -6.77 -5.43 -8.52
CA LYS A 96 -8.11 -5.61 -9.10
C LYS A 96 -8.65 -7.03 -8.95
N TYR A 97 -7.76 -8.01 -9.00
CA TYR A 97 -8.10 -9.44 -8.97
C TYR A 97 -7.79 -10.11 -7.63
N THR A 98 -6.90 -9.55 -6.82
CA THR A 98 -6.45 -10.19 -5.57
C THR A 98 -7.06 -9.57 -4.32
N GLY A 99 -7.57 -8.34 -4.39
CA GLY A 99 -8.02 -7.60 -3.21
C GLY A 99 -6.88 -7.16 -2.27
N THR A 100 -5.63 -7.42 -2.67
CA THR A 100 -4.40 -7.01 -1.96
C THR A 100 -4.28 -5.50 -2.00
N ILE A 101 -4.00 -4.88 -0.87
CA ILE A 101 -3.72 -3.44 -0.80
C ILE A 101 -2.22 -3.27 -1.01
N TRP A 102 -1.84 -2.49 -2.03
CA TRP A 102 -0.45 -2.29 -2.44
C TRP A 102 0.11 -0.96 -1.95
N ASP A 103 -0.75 0.01 -1.68
CA ASP A 103 -0.38 1.36 -1.29
C ASP A 103 -1.56 2.05 -0.60
N ALA A 104 -1.30 2.93 0.34
CA ALA A 104 -2.33 3.67 1.08
C ALA A 104 -1.79 5.02 1.56
N GLU A 105 -2.68 6.02 1.60
CA GLU A 105 -2.41 7.39 2.04
C GLU A 105 -3.60 7.93 2.85
N ILE A 106 -3.32 8.67 3.93
CA ILE A 106 -4.34 9.42 4.68
C ILE A 106 -4.49 10.79 4.02
N LYS A 107 -5.72 11.16 3.67
CA LYS A 107 -6.09 12.45 3.06
C LYS A 107 -6.56 13.48 4.06
#